data_AF-A0A3D3MNE5-F1
#
_entry.id   AF-A0A3D3MNE5-F1
#
_cell.length_a   1.000
_cell.length_b   1.000
_cell.length_c   1.000
_cell.angle_alpha   90.00
_cell.angle_beta   90.00
_cell.angle_gamma   90.00
#
_symmetry.space_group_name_H-M   'P 1'
#
loop_
_entity.id
_entity.type
_entity.pdbx_description
1 polymer ?
#
loop_
_entity_poly.entity_id
_entity_poly.type
_entity_poly.pdbx_seq_one_letter_code
_entity_poly.pdbx_strand_id
1 'polypeptide(L)'
;MITFAWSSYDLKHQSSIKTYIKMKKLIFLFTFILCASTLKAQLKWYSPLGGDTAYISGRGWNQEMKDNYHRLPNQFKDQVRPALWNLSNNSAGLYISFFTNAPQLIVKYTVNEDKSLNNVAYLAKSGIDLYCSDKNGKVSWCACPLQFNFGKTTADTITFPYRRLPVNASQGFEYRLYLPLYNTVTSMKIGVPVGSTFFFEPLPQEKPIVVYGTSIGQGASASRPGLCWTNLLQRRLDMPVYNLAFSGNGRLEDAMFKILSQIDAKMYIIDCLPNIDEPDSIMPRILRGMKILRSKNNAPILFTEHDGYSFLGDGSYLHKVEALNRQLKETFQRLKASGYQQIYYLSQDEIGMMQDMDTQVDGLHANDIGMRYYADAYQKKIEEIIDYHPLSQFLPVRQFRDYPSYMGYLRHVEVLERNHRVNPDVVMIGNSITHYWSGEPKHATLHRGDKSWKKLFGKRTVTNLGFGWDRIENIAWRFYHGELDGITPQHIFLMAGTNNIGLNSNEEIANGVVWLVGRIRQLQPQAHIHVVKIYPRANGEERVKAINDLIEKKLKTDSRTDLVDCTSVLSDKNGKIDRSCFTEDGLHPNGTGYERIAKVYKRYLNE
;
A
#
# COMPACT_ATOMS: atom_id res chain seq x y z
N MET A 1 70.02 -32.00 75.21
CA MET A 1 70.81 -31.18 74.28
C MET A 1 69.92 -30.78 73.10
N ILE A 2 69.64 -29.48 73.03
CA ILE A 2 69.40 -28.62 71.87
C ILE A 2 69.47 -29.33 70.48
N THR A 3 68.39 -29.29 69.70
CA THR A 3 68.28 -28.51 68.44
C THR A 3 66.91 -28.69 67.77
N PHE A 4 66.43 -27.59 67.20
CA PHE A 4 65.11 -27.34 66.66
C PHE A 4 64.97 -27.72 65.18
N ALA A 5 63.70 -27.89 64.79
CA ALA A 5 63.18 -28.22 63.48
C ALA A 5 63.29 -27.10 62.43
N TRP A 6 63.59 -27.46 61.18
CA TRP A 6 63.19 -26.84 59.90
C TRP A 6 63.45 -27.92 58.82
N SER A 7 62.49 -28.52 58.13
CA SER A 7 62.02 -28.05 56.81
C SER A 7 61.16 -29.16 56.18
N SER A 8 59.86 -29.19 56.49
CA SER A 8 58.87 -30.05 55.81
C SER A 8 57.70 -29.24 55.24
N TYR A 9 57.93 -27.95 55.00
CA TYR A 9 56.90 -26.97 54.60
C TYR A 9 56.91 -26.58 53.12
N ASP A 10 57.62 -27.30 52.23
CA ASP A 10 57.80 -26.82 50.84
C ASP A 10 57.22 -27.71 49.72
N LEU A 11 56.70 -28.90 50.04
CA LEU A 11 56.17 -29.82 49.00
C LEU A 11 54.63 -29.87 48.91
N LYS A 12 53.90 -29.50 49.97
CA LYS A 12 52.42 -29.48 49.95
C LYS A 12 51.82 -28.19 49.39
N HIS A 13 52.57 -27.08 49.38
CA HIS A 13 52.06 -25.81 48.84
C HIS A 13 52.17 -25.67 47.32
N GLN A 14 53.13 -26.31 46.66
CA GLN A 14 53.27 -26.21 45.20
C GLN A 14 52.21 -27.03 44.43
N SER A 15 51.72 -28.13 45.01
CA SER A 15 50.68 -28.98 44.41
C SER A 15 49.29 -28.31 44.41
N SER A 16 48.92 -27.65 45.52
CA SER A 16 47.62 -26.96 45.63
C SER A 16 47.57 -25.71 44.76
N ILE A 17 48.67 -24.96 44.65
CA ILE A 17 48.77 -23.76 43.80
C ILE A 17 48.69 -24.12 42.30
N LYS A 18 49.36 -25.20 41.85
CA LYS A 18 49.28 -25.64 40.43
C LYS A 18 47.87 -26.12 40.05
N THR A 19 47.15 -26.76 40.96
CA THR A 19 45.77 -27.22 40.74
C THR A 19 44.79 -26.06 40.75
N TYR A 20 44.97 -25.08 41.65
CA TYR A 20 44.14 -23.86 41.71
C TYR A 20 44.37 -22.94 40.49
N ILE A 21 45.60 -22.86 39.98
CA ILE A 21 45.92 -22.10 38.74
C ILE A 21 45.36 -22.80 37.50
N LYS A 22 45.36 -24.14 37.44
CA LYS A 22 44.69 -24.89 36.35
C LYS A 22 43.17 -24.72 36.39
N MET A 23 42.54 -24.77 37.56
CA MET A 23 41.09 -24.51 37.69
C MET A 23 40.72 -23.06 37.38
N LYS A 24 41.51 -22.07 37.82
CA LYS A 24 41.29 -20.66 37.42
C LYS A 24 41.46 -20.48 35.91
N LYS A 25 42.46 -21.08 35.27
CA LYS A 25 42.61 -21.03 33.80
C LYS A 25 41.46 -21.71 33.05
N LEU A 26 40.93 -22.83 33.55
CA LEU A 26 39.80 -23.52 32.93
C LEU A 26 38.47 -22.76 33.10
N ILE A 27 38.25 -22.16 34.28
CA ILE A 27 37.09 -21.30 34.56
C ILE A 27 37.20 -19.99 33.78
N PHE A 28 38.38 -19.38 33.68
CA PHE A 28 38.61 -18.18 32.85
C PHE A 28 38.45 -18.49 31.36
N LEU A 29 38.85 -19.68 30.88
CA LEU A 29 38.65 -20.08 29.49
C LEU A 29 37.17 -20.35 29.19
N PHE A 30 36.41 -20.92 30.15
CA PHE A 30 34.97 -21.11 30.02
C PHE A 30 34.19 -19.78 30.10
N THR A 31 34.58 -18.83 30.97
CA THR A 31 33.97 -17.49 30.98
C THR A 31 34.41 -16.61 29.82
N PHE A 32 35.60 -16.80 29.23
CA PHE A 32 35.99 -16.09 28.00
C PHE A 32 35.27 -16.64 26.76
N ILE A 33 34.98 -17.94 26.69
CA ILE A 33 34.20 -18.54 25.60
C ILE A 33 32.71 -18.19 25.72
N LEU A 34 32.18 -18.00 26.94
CA LEU A 34 30.81 -17.51 27.17
C LEU A 34 30.67 -15.97 27.03
N CYS A 35 31.75 -15.20 27.09
CA CYS A 35 31.71 -13.73 26.95
C CYS A 35 32.20 -13.18 25.60
N ALA A 36 32.63 -14.02 24.65
CA ALA A 36 33.22 -13.56 23.38
C ALA A 36 32.66 -14.24 22.11
N SER A 37 31.36 -14.54 22.09
CA SER A 37 30.67 -14.87 20.83
C SER A 37 29.30 -14.21 20.73
N THR A 38 29.27 -12.87 20.79
CA THR A 38 28.26 -12.18 19.97
C THR A 38 28.69 -12.35 18.51
N LEU A 39 28.42 -13.53 17.94
CA LEU A 39 28.43 -13.73 16.50
C LEU A 39 27.54 -12.62 15.92
N LYS A 40 28.15 -11.56 15.37
CA LYS A 40 27.41 -10.59 14.56
C LYS A 40 26.76 -11.42 13.47
N ALA A 41 25.44 -11.57 13.54
CA ALA A 41 24.70 -12.36 12.56
C ALA A 41 25.12 -11.89 11.16
N GLN A 42 25.64 -12.81 10.35
CA GLN A 42 26.00 -12.52 8.98
C GLN A 42 24.76 -11.99 8.27
N LEU A 43 24.91 -10.89 7.51
CA LEU A 43 23.80 -10.28 6.78
C LEU A 43 23.80 -10.73 5.33
N LYS A 44 22.63 -11.07 4.81
CA LYS A 44 22.36 -11.18 3.37
C LYS A 44 21.79 -9.85 2.88
N TRP A 45 22.38 -9.31 1.81
CA TRP A 45 22.04 -7.99 1.26
C TRP A 45 21.21 -8.13 -0.01
N TYR A 46 20.17 -7.30 -0.12
CA TYR A 46 19.26 -7.23 -1.26
C TYR A 46 19.24 -5.80 -1.80
N SER A 47 19.32 -5.65 -3.11
CA SER A 47 19.23 -4.36 -3.80
C SER A 47 17.89 -4.27 -4.53
N PRO A 48 17.15 -3.15 -4.42
CA PRO A 48 15.89 -2.96 -5.15
C PRO A 48 16.12 -2.70 -6.65
N LEU A 49 17.37 -2.41 -7.06
CA LEU A 49 17.81 -2.26 -8.45
C LEU A 49 18.84 -3.35 -8.81
N GLY A 50 19.11 -3.53 -10.10
CA GLY A 50 20.18 -4.42 -10.60
C GLY A 50 19.73 -5.82 -11.03
N GLY A 51 18.42 -6.08 -11.08
CA GLY A 51 17.83 -7.24 -11.76
C GLY A 51 16.93 -6.80 -12.93
N ASP A 52 16.11 -7.71 -13.45
CA ASP A 52 15.17 -7.42 -14.55
C ASP A 52 14.05 -6.44 -14.12
N THR A 53 13.75 -6.39 -12.82
CA THR A 53 12.74 -5.52 -12.22
C THR A 53 13.39 -4.52 -11.27
N ALA A 54 13.07 -3.24 -11.43
CA ALA A 54 13.36 -2.20 -10.45
C ALA A 54 12.21 -2.09 -9.44
N TYR A 55 12.43 -2.56 -8.22
CA TYR A 55 11.43 -2.60 -7.15
C TYR A 55 11.25 -1.23 -6.46
N ILE A 56 10.97 -0.20 -7.26
CA ILE A 56 10.73 1.18 -6.82
C ILE A 56 9.29 1.57 -7.13
N SER A 57 8.51 1.81 -6.10
CA SER A 57 7.12 2.27 -6.19
C SER A 57 7.03 3.79 -6.05
N GLY A 58 5.88 4.36 -6.41
CA GLY A 58 5.65 5.82 -6.36
C GLY A 58 6.08 6.57 -7.64
N ARG A 59 6.31 5.86 -8.76
CA ARG A 59 6.66 6.44 -10.07
C ARG A 59 6.11 5.60 -11.25
N GLY A 60 5.95 6.23 -12.42
CA GLY A 60 5.31 5.61 -13.59
C GLY A 60 6.24 4.87 -14.58
N TRP A 61 7.46 5.35 -14.81
CA TRP A 61 8.36 4.85 -15.86
C TRP A 61 9.44 3.91 -15.33
N ASN A 62 9.03 2.83 -14.65
CA ASN A 62 9.95 1.93 -13.96
C ASN A 62 10.92 1.21 -14.90
N GLN A 63 10.48 0.87 -16.12
CA GLN A 63 11.32 0.19 -17.10
C GLN A 63 12.39 1.13 -17.66
N GLU A 64 12.03 2.36 -17.99
CA GLU A 64 12.92 3.40 -18.51
C GLU A 64 13.89 3.92 -17.45
N MET A 65 13.57 3.73 -16.16
CA MET A 65 14.35 4.17 -15.00
C MET A 65 14.85 3.00 -14.15
N LYS A 66 15.08 1.83 -14.76
CA LYS A 66 15.44 0.60 -14.04
C LYS A 66 16.75 0.67 -13.25
N ASP A 67 17.61 1.63 -13.56
CA ASP A 67 18.95 1.77 -12.98
C ASP A 67 19.09 2.99 -12.04
N ASN A 68 18.00 3.68 -11.70
CA ASN A 68 18.06 4.87 -10.84
C ASN A 68 16.81 5.03 -9.95
N TYR A 69 16.84 6.03 -9.06
CA TYR A 69 15.77 6.39 -8.13
C TYR A 69 15.09 7.72 -8.52
N HIS A 70 15.03 8.03 -9.81
CA HIS A 70 14.45 9.29 -10.28
C HIS A 70 12.93 9.22 -10.41
N ARG A 71 12.32 10.40 -10.53
CA ARG A 71 10.88 10.60 -10.73
C ARG A 71 10.50 10.85 -12.19
N LEU A 72 11.44 11.32 -13.01
CA LEU A 72 11.26 11.51 -14.46
C LEU A 72 12.33 10.76 -15.26
N PRO A 73 11.97 10.08 -16.37
CA PRO A 73 12.93 9.43 -17.25
C PRO A 73 13.75 10.43 -18.06
N ASN A 74 14.95 10.01 -18.48
CA ASN A 74 15.91 10.83 -19.24
C ASN A 74 15.33 11.46 -20.52
N GLN A 75 14.33 10.83 -21.13
CA GLN A 75 13.65 11.36 -22.33
C GLN A 75 12.99 12.74 -22.11
N PHE A 76 12.71 13.13 -20.85
CA PHE A 76 12.12 14.42 -20.53
C PHE A 76 13.14 15.50 -20.15
N LYS A 77 14.43 15.17 -20.07
CA LYS A 77 15.48 16.09 -19.61
C LYS A 77 15.48 17.41 -20.37
N ASP A 78 15.43 17.35 -21.70
CA ASP A 78 15.49 18.54 -22.57
C ASP A 78 14.10 19.17 -22.80
N GLN A 79 13.04 18.59 -22.22
CA GLN A 79 11.68 19.10 -22.33
C GLN A 79 11.28 20.01 -21.16
N VAL A 80 12.01 19.93 -20.04
CA VAL A 80 11.71 20.68 -18.82
C VAL A 80 12.86 21.64 -18.48
N ARG A 81 12.59 22.61 -17.60
CA ARG A 81 13.62 23.55 -17.15
C ARG A 81 14.73 22.81 -16.38
N PRO A 82 16.02 23.19 -16.52
CA PRO A 82 17.11 22.51 -15.83
C PRO A 82 16.94 22.39 -14.30
N ALA A 83 16.39 23.42 -13.65
CA ALA A 83 16.11 23.40 -12.22
C ALA A 83 15.06 22.32 -11.84
N LEU A 84 14.01 22.16 -12.65
CA LEU A 84 13.01 21.10 -12.47
C LEU A 84 13.64 19.73 -12.71
N TRP A 85 14.41 19.57 -13.80
CA TRP A 85 15.11 18.32 -14.10
C TRP A 85 15.99 17.87 -12.93
N ASN A 86 16.79 18.77 -12.36
CA ASN A 86 17.65 18.43 -11.23
C ASN A 86 16.84 17.93 -10.02
N LEU A 87 15.72 18.59 -9.70
CA LEU A 87 14.81 18.14 -8.63
C LEU A 87 14.12 16.83 -8.95
N SER A 88 13.93 16.49 -10.23
CA SER A 88 13.33 15.22 -10.65
C SER A 88 14.19 13.99 -10.36
N ASN A 89 15.48 14.19 -10.08
CA ASN A 89 16.38 13.13 -9.64
C ASN A 89 16.21 12.79 -8.15
N ASN A 90 15.58 13.68 -7.35
CA ASN A 90 15.25 13.41 -5.95
C ASN A 90 14.15 12.36 -5.83
N SER A 91 14.15 11.61 -4.73
CA SER A 91 13.27 10.46 -4.52
C SER A 91 12.01 10.74 -3.68
N ALA A 92 11.52 11.99 -3.66
CA ALA A 92 10.27 12.35 -2.98
C ALA A 92 9.09 11.48 -3.44
N GLY A 93 8.34 10.93 -2.48
CA GLY A 93 7.20 10.06 -2.75
C GLY A 93 7.56 8.63 -3.18
N LEU A 94 8.84 8.34 -3.47
CA LEU A 94 9.27 6.99 -3.80
C LEU A 94 9.35 6.12 -2.55
N TYR A 95 9.01 4.84 -2.72
CA TYR A 95 9.10 3.86 -1.65
C TYR A 95 9.45 2.47 -2.19
N ILE A 96 9.95 1.62 -1.29
CA ILE A 96 10.24 0.21 -1.56
C ILE A 96 9.35 -0.62 -0.64
N SER A 97 8.57 -1.54 -1.22
CA SER A 97 7.78 -2.53 -0.47
C SER A 97 8.49 -3.88 -0.48
N PHE A 98 8.58 -4.53 0.67
CA PHE A 98 9.22 -5.84 0.81
C PHE A 98 8.66 -6.60 2.01
N PHE A 99 8.77 -7.92 1.97
CA PHE A 99 8.41 -8.78 3.08
C PHE A 99 9.65 -9.32 3.79
N THR A 100 9.63 -9.41 5.12
CA THR A 100 10.62 -10.19 5.87
C THR A 100 10.10 -10.67 7.23
N ASN A 101 10.64 -11.79 7.72
CA ASN A 101 10.47 -12.24 9.10
C ASN A 101 11.68 -11.89 9.99
N ALA A 102 12.60 -11.07 9.51
CA ALA A 102 13.82 -10.69 10.23
C ALA A 102 13.51 -9.84 11.47
N PRO A 103 14.14 -10.13 12.63
CA PRO A 103 13.98 -9.34 13.86
C PRO A 103 14.73 -7.99 13.83
N GLN A 104 15.53 -7.78 12.80
CA GLN A 104 16.33 -6.58 12.57
C GLN A 104 16.68 -6.49 11.09
N LEU A 105 16.93 -5.27 10.60
CA LEU A 105 17.48 -5.04 9.28
C LEU A 105 18.38 -3.81 9.28
N ILE A 106 19.27 -3.71 8.29
CA ILE A 106 20.12 -2.54 8.07
C ILE A 106 19.90 -2.05 6.65
N VAL A 107 19.54 -0.79 6.49
CA VAL A 107 19.53 -0.13 5.18
C VAL A 107 20.84 0.63 5.00
N LYS A 108 21.50 0.46 3.86
CA LYS A 108 22.68 1.23 3.45
C LYS A 108 22.45 1.86 2.09
N TYR A 109 22.75 3.14 1.95
CA TYR A 109 22.57 3.86 0.69
C TYR A 109 23.52 5.04 0.58
N THR A 110 23.67 5.58 -0.62
CA THR A 110 24.44 6.80 -0.91
C THR A 110 23.54 7.83 -1.58
N VAL A 111 23.91 9.09 -1.44
CA VAL A 111 23.26 10.24 -2.08
C VAL A 111 24.30 11.09 -2.81
N ASN A 112 23.91 12.03 -3.67
CA ASN A 112 24.87 12.87 -4.39
C ASN A 112 24.69 14.39 -4.19
N GLU A 113 23.79 14.82 -3.29
CA GLU A 113 23.65 16.23 -2.88
C GLU A 113 23.90 16.40 -1.38
N ASP A 114 24.05 17.65 -0.96
CA ASP A 114 24.17 18.02 0.44
C ASP A 114 23.02 17.46 1.29
N LYS A 115 23.39 17.03 2.50
CA LYS A 115 22.49 16.24 3.33
C LYS A 115 21.50 17.06 4.14
N SER A 116 21.74 18.36 4.25
CA SER A 116 20.93 19.32 5.00
C SER A 116 20.39 20.40 4.07
N LEU A 117 19.27 21.00 4.49
CA LEU A 117 18.70 22.21 3.90
C LEU A 117 18.13 23.04 5.05
N ASN A 118 18.27 24.37 5.01
CA ASN A 118 18.01 25.22 6.19
C ASN A 118 16.60 25.09 6.75
N ASN A 119 15.59 24.96 5.90
CA ASN A 119 14.19 24.89 6.27
C ASN A 119 13.59 23.48 6.14
N VAL A 120 14.40 22.43 5.96
CA VAL A 120 13.94 21.04 5.90
C VAL A 120 14.76 20.17 6.84
N ALA A 121 14.08 19.41 7.69
CA ALA A 121 14.74 18.53 8.64
C ALA A 121 15.70 17.56 7.96
N TYR A 122 16.82 17.25 8.62
CA TYR A 122 17.86 16.37 8.08
C TYR A 122 17.34 14.99 7.67
N LEU A 123 16.44 14.43 8.48
CA LEU A 123 15.75 13.17 8.19
C LEU A 123 14.83 13.28 6.96
N ALA A 124 14.16 14.41 6.74
CA ALA A 124 13.34 14.63 5.56
C ALA A 124 14.17 14.84 4.28
N LYS A 125 15.24 15.64 4.35
CA LYS A 125 16.12 15.91 3.19
C LYS A 125 16.77 14.63 2.69
N SER A 126 17.40 13.86 3.59
CA SER A 126 18.30 12.76 3.21
C SER A 126 18.02 11.44 3.90
N GLY A 127 17.11 11.38 4.87
CA GLY A 127 16.79 10.18 5.63
C GLY A 127 15.77 9.29 4.94
N ILE A 128 15.47 8.16 5.59
CA ILE A 128 14.47 7.18 5.16
C ILE A 128 13.49 6.92 6.30
N ASP A 129 12.33 6.36 5.97
CA ASP A 129 11.26 6.14 6.95
C ASP A 129 10.60 4.78 6.73
N LEU A 130 10.49 3.97 7.79
CA LEU A 130 10.07 2.57 7.68
C LEU A 130 8.76 2.35 8.42
N TYR A 131 7.85 1.64 7.78
CA TYR A 131 6.59 1.18 8.33
C TYR A 131 6.46 -0.32 8.10
N CYS A 132 5.73 -1.01 8.98
CA CYS A 132 5.41 -2.42 8.81
C CYS A 132 3.90 -2.67 8.94
N SER A 133 3.40 -3.67 8.23
CA SER A 133 2.02 -4.16 8.33
C SER A 133 2.02 -5.58 8.85
N ASP A 134 1.15 -5.84 9.84
CA ASP A 134 0.88 -7.21 10.28
C ASP A 134 -0.02 -7.96 9.28
N LYS A 135 -0.25 -9.25 9.51
CA LYS A 135 -1.06 -10.11 8.63
C LYS A 135 -2.50 -9.64 8.41
N ASN A 136 -3.02 -8.76 9.27
CA ASN A 136 -4.35 -8.16 9.16
C ASN A 136 -4.31 -6.77 8.51
N GLY A 137 -3.14 -6.33 8.03
CA GLY A 137 -2.91 -5.03 7.43
C GLY A 137 -2.80 -3.89 8.43
N LYS A 138 -2.65 -4.17 9.73
CA LYS A 138 -2.44 -3.11 10.72
C LYS A 138 -1.04 -2.52 10.54
N VAL A 139 -1.00 -1.26 10.10
CA VAL A 139 0.24 -0.51 9.88
C VAL A 139 0.79 0.02 11.22
N SER A 140 2.09 -0.10 11.41
CA SER A 140 2.85 0.49 12.52
C SER A 140 4.11 1.18 12.00
N TRP A 141 4.51 2.27 12.65
CA TRP A 141 5.77 2.94 12.34
C TRP A 141 6.96 2.18 12.99
N CYS A 142 8.00 1.94 12.22
CA CYS A 142 9.23 1.29 12.69
C CYS A 142 10.28 2.35 12.99
N ALA A 143 10.34 2.80 14.24
CA ALA A 143 11.35 3.77 14.66
C ALA A 143 12.78 3.18 14.54
N CYS A 144 13.72 4.00 14.07
CA CYS A 144 15.15 3.76 14.17
C CYS A 144 15.72 4.71 15.25
N PRO A 145 15.73 4.32 16.54
CA PRO A 145 15.96 5.24 17.66
C PRO A 145 17.39 5.80 17.67
N LEU A 146 17.59 6.91 16.93
CA LEU A 146 18.79 7.76 16.85
C LEU A 146 20.12 7.02 16.57
N GLN A 147 20.06 5.85 15.94
CA GLN A 147 21.25 5.07 15.57
C GLN A 147 21.60 5.15 14.08
N PHE A 148 20.95 6.05 13.34
CA PHE A 148 21.30 6.32 11.95
C PHE A 148 22.64 7.06 11.87
N ASN A 149 23.40 6.78 10.82
CA ASN A 149 24.66 7.45 10.53
C ASN A 149 24.61 7.97 9.11
N PHE A 150 24.70 9.28 8.94
CA PHE A 150 24.69 9.93 7.64
C PHE A 150 26.07 10.13 7.03
N GLY A 151 27.15 9.85 7.77
CA GLY A 151 28.50 10.25 7.37
C GLY A 151 28.68 11.77 7.35
N LYS A 152 29.85 12.23 6.89
CA LYS A 152 30.28 13.62 6.86
C LYS A 152 30.21 14.24 5.45
N THR A 153 30.47 13.46 4.41
CA THR A 153 30.56 13.92 3.00
C THR A 153 29.47 13.26 2.15
N THR A 154 29.08 13.87 1.02
CA THR A 154 28.07 13.29 0.12
C THR A 154 28.43 11.88 -0.37
N ALA A 155 29.72 11.55 -0.48
CA ALA A 155 30.21 10.22 -0.86
C ALA A 155 30.02 9.14 0.24
N ASP A 156 29.80 9.54 1.50
CA ASP A 156 29.71 8.58 2.61
C ASP A 156 28.42 7.76 2.54
N THR A 157 28.54 6.46 2.85
CA THR A 157 27.39 5.57 2.95
C THR A 157 26.54 5.91 4.18
N ILE A 158 25.30 6.32 3.93
CA ILE A 158 24.27 6.48 4.96
C ILE A 158 23.81 5.09 5.42
N THR A 159 23.68 4.90 6.74
CA THR A 159 23.29 3.62 7.35
C THR A 159 22.16 3.82 8.37
N PHE A 160 21.09 3.03 8.25
CA PHE A 160 19.96 2.99 9.17
C PHE A 160 19.78 1.58 9.73
N PRO A 161 20.21 1.30 10.98
CA PRO A 161 20.01 0.02 11.63
C PRO A 161 18.68 -0.03 12.39
N TYR A 162 17.72 -0.80 11.88
CA TYR A 162 16.46 -1.08 12.56
C TYR A 162 16.63 -2.33 13.43
N ARG A 163 16.42 -2.17 14.73
CA ARG A 163 16.56 -3.24 15.74
C ARG A 163 15.21 -3.45 16.43
N ARG A 164 14.99 -4.66 16.94
CA ARG A 164 13.75 -5.03 17.66
C ARG A 164 12.49 -4.80 16.80
N LEU A 165 12.59 -5.15 15.52
CA LEU A 165 11.42 -5.21 14.66
C LEU A 165 10.46 -6.28 15.18
N PRO A 166 9.14 -6.13 14.94
CA PRO A 166 8.19 -7.13 15.39
C PRO A 166 8.52 -8.48 14.74
N VAL A 167 8.45 -9.55 15.54
CA VAL A 167 8.84 -10.89 15.10
C VAL A 167 7.63 -11.80 15.12
N ASN A 168 7.37 -12.41 13.98
CA ASN A 168 6.53 -13.58 13.89
C ASN A 168 7.26 -14.55 12.96
N ALA A 169 7.91 -15.57 13.52
CA ALA A 169 8.80 -16.44 12.75
C ALA A 169 8.07 -17.19 11.62
N SER A 170 6.77 -17.51 11.81
CA SER A 170 5.96 -18.23 10.82
C SER A 170 5.28 -17.33 9.80
N GLN A 171 5.02 -16.04 10.12
CA GLN A 171 4.22 -15.16 9.25
C GLN A 171 4.91 -13.87 8.78
N GLY A 172 6.02 -13.44 9.40
CA GLY A 172 6.73 -12.20 9.06
C GLY A 172 5.86 -10.94 9.04
N PHE A 173 6.36 -9.90 8.37
CA PHE A 173 5.70 -8.60 8.19
C PHE A 173 5.98 -8.07 6.78
N GLU A 174 5.00 -7.37 6.21
CA GLU A 174 5.21 -6.50 5.05
C GLU A 174 5.81 -5.17 5.54
N TYR A 175 6.73 -4.60 4.78
CA TYR A 175 7.43 -3.36 5.11
C TYR A 175 7.37 -2.38 3.94
N ARG A 176 7.22 -1.10 4.27
CA ARG A 176 7.28 0.01 3.32
C ARG A 176 8.34 1.01 3.77
N LEU A 177 9.36 1.19 2.94
CA LEU A 177 10.49 2.10 3.17
C LEU A 177 10.36 3.33 2.26
N TYR A 178 10.02 4.48 2.82
CA TYR A 178 10.01 5.76 2.11
C TYR A 178 11.42 6.32 1.95
N LEU A 179 11.67 6.88 0.76
CA LEU A 179 12.96 7.45 0.36
C LEU A 179 13.06 8.96 0.68
N PRO A 180 14.28 9.53 0.65
CA PRO A 180 14.49 10.95 0.94
C PRO A 180 13.64 11.91 0.09
N LEU A 181 13.17 13.01 0.67
CA LEU A 181 12.28 13.95 -0.03
C LEU A 181 13.02 14.92 -0.96
N TYR A 182 14.26 15.27 -0.61
CA TYR A 182 14.98 16.34 -1.31
C TYR A 182 16.39 15.92 -1.71
N ASN A 183 16.73 14.64 -1.74
CA ASN A 183 18.06 14.19 -2.15
C ASN A 183 17.96 13.05 -3.17
N THR A 184 18.99 12.92 -3.98
CA THR A 184 19.07 11.93 -5.06
C THR A 184 19.81 10.70 -4.53
N VAL A 185 19.08 9.58 -4.39
CA VAL A 185 19.66 8.29 -4.00
C VAL A 185 20.40 7.69 -5.19
N THR A 186 21.65 7.27 -4.98
CA THR A 186 22.49 6.70 -6.05
C THR A 186 22.74 5.20 -5.91
N SER A 187 22.60 4.65 -4.70
CA SER A 187 22.66 3.21 -4.45
C SER A 187 21.86 2.90 -3.20
N MET A 188 21.28 1.69 -3.10
CA MET A 188 20.65 1.22 -1.86
C MET A 188 20.74 -0.31 -1.74
N LYS A 189 20.89 -0.79 -0.51
CA LYS A 189 20.74 -2.20 -0.15
C LYS A 189 20.12 -2.37 1.24
N ILE A 190 19.32 -3.42 1.38
CA ILE A 190 18.67 -3.84 2.62
C ILE A 190 19.33 -5.15 3.07
N GLY A 191 19.90 -5.13 4.26
CA GLY A 191 20.57 -6.27 4.88
C GLY A 191 19.71 -6.89 5.97
N VAL A 192 19.41 -8.19 5.85
CA VAL A 192 18.73 -8.97 6.89
C VAL A 192 19.63 -10.12 7.35
N PRO A 193 19.46 -10.66 8.57
CA PRO A 193 20.19 -11.84 9.02
C PRO A 193 20.06 -13.01 8.04
N VAL A 194 21.16 -13.73 7.81
CA VAL A 194 21.14 -14.99 7.07
C VAL A 194 20.15 -15.96 7.73
N GLY A 195 19.32 -16.62 6.93
CA GLY A 195 18.23 -17.48 7.39
C GLY A 195 16.87 -16.79 7.51
N SER A 196 16.81 -15.45 7.51
CA SER A 196 15.54 -14.73 7.40
C SER A 196 14.98 -14.82 5.97
N THR A 197 13.66 -14.92 5.86
CA THR A 197 12.96 -14.78 4.58
C THR A 197 12.96 -13.31 4.16
N PHE A 198 13.22 -13.04 2.89
CA PHE A 198 13.14 -11.71 2.31
C PHE A 198 12.77 -11.79 0.83
N PHE A 199 11.87 -10.93 0.40
CA PHE A 199 11.63 -10.65 -1.02
C PHE A 199 10.99 -9.27 -1.19
N PHE A 200 11.20 -8.64 -2.33
CA PHE A 200 10.51 -7.42 -2.70
C PHE A 200 9.07 -7.73 -3.12
N GLU A 201 8.12 -6.88 -2.73
CA GLU A 201 6.75 -6.99 -3.23
C GLU A 201 6.68 -6.60 -4.71
N PRO A 202 5.74 -7.17 -5.48
CA PRO A 202 5.50 -6.74 -6.86
C PRO A 202 5.11 -5.27 -6.91
N LEU A 203 5.39 -4.64 -8.06
CA LEU A 203 5.02 -3.24 -8.28
C LEU A 203 3.50 -3.09 -8.40
N PRO A 204 2.91 -2.03 -7.80
CA PRO A 204 1.49 -1.71 -7.96
C PRO A 204 1.09 -1.62 -9.44
N GLN A 205 -0.02 -2.26 -9.81
CA GLN A 205 -0.65 -2.16 -11.15
C GLN A 205 -1.86 -1.24 -11.15
N GLU A 206 -2.25 -0.74 -9.97
CA GLU A 206 -3.35 0.19 -9.78
C GLU A 206 -3.02 1.55 -10.41
N LYS A 207 -4.03 2.23 -10.94
CA LYS A 207 -3.87 3.60 -11.44
C LYS A 207 -3.47 4.54 -10.29
N PRO A 208 -2.45 5.40 -10.47
CA PRO A 208 -1.95 6.28 -9.42
C PRO A 208 -2.77 7.55 -9.24
N ILE A 209 -2.72 8.13 -8.04
CA ILE A 209 -3.00 9.54 -7.81
C ILE A 209 -1.73 10.31 -8.18
N VAL A 210 -1.82 11.23 -9.13
CA VAL A 210 -0.65 11.99 -9.61
C VAL A 210 -0.70 13.42 -9.08
N VAL A 211 0.32 13.82 -8.33
CA VAL A 211 0.42 15.16 -7.75
C VAL A 211 1.43 15.98 -8.55
N TYR A 212 1.01 17.08 -9.13
CA TYR A 212 1.89 18.10 -9.70
C TYR A 212 1.83 19.35 -8.84
N GLY A 213 2.98 19.74 -8.28
CA GLY A 213 3.01 20.88 -7.36
C GLY A 213 4.38 21.42 -7.01
N THR A 214 4.45 22.03 -5.83
CA THR A 214 5.55 22.91 -5.41
C THR A 214 6.51 22.26 -4.38
N SER A 215 7.25 23.08 -3.62
CA SER A 215 8.08 22.64 -2.50
C SER A 215 7.28 21.95 -1.39
N ILE A 216 6.05 22.40 -1.15
CA ILE A 216 5.15 21.85 -0.14
C ILE A 216 4.75 20.41 -0.52
N GLY A 217 4.36 20.22 -1.79
CA GLY A 217 4.12 18.90 -2.39
C GLY A 217 5.34 17.98 -2.34
N GLN A 218 6.53 18.51 -2.62
CA GLN A 218 7.77 17.73 -2.54
C GLN A 218 8.10 17.32 -1.11
N GLY A 219 7.57 18.06 -0.13
CA GLY A 219 7.54 17.71 1.29
C GLY A 219 8.31 18.65 2.21
N ALA A 220 8.60 19.88 1.77
CA ALA A 220 9.09 20.92 2.67
C ALA A 220 7.91 21.43 3.52
N SER A 221 7.91 21.32 4.85
CA SER A 221 8.97 20.86 5.77
C SER A 221 8.49 19.77 6.73
N ALA A 222 8.13 18.61 6.17
CA ALA A 222 7.91 17.41 6.97
C ALA A 222 9.18 17.08 7.77
N SER A 223 9.06 16.52 8.97
CA SER A 223 10.23 16.18 9.78
C SER A 223 10.95 14.90 9.30
N ARG A 224 10.24 14.04 8.58
CA ARG A 224 10.74 12.78 8.00
C ARG A 224 9.90 12.37 6.77
N PRO A 225 10.42 11.53 5.85
CA PRO A 225 9.75 11.22 4.59
C PRO A 225 8.31 10.73 4.72
N GLY A 226 8.01 9.90 5.72
CA GLY A 226 6.67 9.38 5.93
C GLY A 226 5.65 10.46 6.30
N LEU A 227 6.06 11.64 6.77
CA LEU A 227 5.14 12.70 7.18
C LEU A 227 4.86 13.73 6.08
N CYS A 228 5.49 13.63 4.91
CA CYS A 228 5.05 14.38 3.73
C CYS A 228 3.58 14.04 3.42
N TRP A 229 2.75 15.04 3.14
CA TRP A 229 1.30 14.84 2.95
C TRP A 229 0.99 13.83 1.83
N THR A 230 1.78 13.80 0.76
CA THR A 230 1.63 12.81 -0.32
C THR A 230 1.86 11.37 0.17
N ASN A 231 2.83 11.17 1.07
CA ASN A 231 3.12 9.87 1.68
C ASN A 231 2.09 9.50 2.77
N LEU A 232 1.55 10.49 3.49
CA LEU A 232 0.41 10.28 4.39
C LEU A 232 -0.81 9.76 3.61
N LEU A 233 -1.16 10.41 2.50
CA LEU A 233 -2.24 9.97 1.61
C LEU A 233 -2.01 8.55 1.09
N GLN A 234 -0.80 8.27 0.59
CA GLN A 234 -0.43 6.94 0.11
C GLN A 234 -0.71 5.88 1.16
N ARG A 235 -0.32 6.08 2.43
CA ARG A 235 -0.59 5.09 3.49
C ARG A 235 -2.04 4.96 3.87
N ARG A 236 -2.79 6.07 3.91
CA ARG A 236 -4.18 6.08 4.37
C ARG A 236 -5.13 5.44 3.37
N LEU A 237 -4.89 5.68 2.07
CA LEU A 237 -5.67 5.11 0.99
C LEU A 237 -5.13 3.75 0.50
N ASP A 238 -3.87 3.47 0.81
CA ASP A 238 -3.08 2.34 0.28
C ASP A 238 -3.00 2.28 -1.25
N MET A 239 -3.25 3.41 -1.91
CA MET A 239 -3.16 3.59 -3.35
C MET A 239 -1.78 4.13 -3.76
N PRO A 240 -1.32 3.90 -5.00
CA PRO A 240 -0.12 4.52 -5.51
C PRO A 240 -0.27 6.04 -5.61
N VAL A 241 0.69 6.79 -5.07
CA VAL A 241 0.77 8.25 -5.20
C VAL A 241 2.07 8.61 -5.88
N TYR A 242 2.00 9.31 -7.00
CA TYR A 242 3.18 9.80 -7.73
C TYR A 242 3.40 11.26 -7.40
N ASN A 243 4.42 11.53 -6.61
CA ASN A 243 4.78 12.88 -6.19
C ASN A 243 5.67 13.55 -7.25
N LEU A 244 5.05 14.24 -8.20
CA LEU A 244 5.71 15.08 -9.21
C LEU A 244 5.67 16.57 -8.81
N ALA A 245 5.88 16.84 -7.53
CA ALA A 245 6.04 18.19 -7.02
C ALA A 245 7.52 18.59 -6.97
N PHE A 246 7.81 19.83 -7.36
CA PHE A 246 9.18 20.33 -7.53
C PHE A 246 9.32 21.71 -6.89
N SER A 247 10.20 21.80 -5.89
CA SER A 247 10.48 23.02 -5.14
C SER A 247 10.79 24.22 -6.04
N GLY A 248 9.99 25.30 -5.91
CA GLY A 248 10.11 26.52 -6.71
C GLY A 248 9.77 26.37 -8.21
N ASN A 249 9.33 25.18 -8.63
CA ASN A 249 9.27 24.77 -10.03
C ASN A 249 7.93 24.17 -10.48
N GLY A 250 6.90 24.12 -9.63
CA GLY A 250 5.53 23.80 -10.06
C GLY A 250 4.84 25.01 -10.68
N ARG A 251 5.06 25.32 -11.97
CA ARG A 251 4.64 26.59 -12.57
C ARG A 251 3.59 26.48 -13.69
N LEU A 252 2.86 25.37 -13.74
CA LEU A 252 1.82 25.10 -14.75
C LEU A 252 2.37 25.07 -16.18
N GLU A 253 3.58 24.56 -16.37
CA GLU A 253 4.22 24.52 -17.68
C GLU A 253 3.59 23.47 -18.62
N ASP A 254 3.42 23.83 -19.90
CA ASP A 254 2.92 22.94 -20.95
C ASP A 254 3.70 21.61 -21.01
N ALA A 255 5.02 21.64 -20.79
CA ALA A 255 5.87 20.45 -20.75
C ALA A 255 5.45 19.48 -19.64
N MET A 256 5.13 19.99 -18.45
CA MET A 256 4.65 19.15 -17.35
C MET A 256 3.28 18.56 -17.68
N PHE A 257 2.35 19.33 -18.24
CA PHE A 257 1.07 18.76 -18.69
C PHE A 257 1.23 17.66 -19.75
N LYS A 258 2.21 17.79 -20.66
CA LYS A 258 2.55 16.72 -21.63
C LYS A 258 3.06 15.47 -20.95
N ILE A 259 3.89 15.61 -19.90
CA ILE A 259 4.38 14.49 -19.10
C ILE A 259 3.23 13.83 -18.33
N LEU A 260 2.40 14.61 -17.64
CA LEU A 260 1.23 14.12 -16.89
C LEU A 260 0.25 13.36 -17.79
N SER A 261 0.05 13.83 -19.03
CA SER A 261 -0.83 13.18 -20.02
C SER A 261 -0.39 11.78 -20.46
N GLN A 262 0.85 11.38 -20.16
CA GLN A 262 1.38 10.05 -20.45
C GLN A 262 1.13 9.04 -19.33
N ILE A 263 0.61 9.48 -18.17
CA ILE A 263 0.31 8.62 -17.04
C ILE A 263 -1.17 8.28 -17.07
N ASP A 264 -1.55 7.01 -17.03
CA ASP A 264 -2.95 6.59 -16.85
C ASP A 264 -3.34 6.70 -15.35
N ALA A 265 -3.74 7.89 -14.93
CA ALA A 265 -4.00 8.20 -13.52
C ALA A 265 -5.43 7.83 -13.05
N LYS A 266 -5.58 7.51 -11.75
CA LYS A 266 -6.89 7.48 -11.06
C LYS A 266 -7.43 8.90 -10.94
N MET A 267 -6.55 9.86 -10.66
CA MET A 267 -6.83 11.29 -10.71
C MET A 267 -5.54 12.12 -10.72
N TYR A 268 -5.65 13.39 -11.10
CA TYR A 268 -4.57 14.37 -11.02
C TYR A 268 -4.90 15.43 -9.96
N ILE A 269 -3.87 15.86 -9.22
CA ILE A 269 -3.91 17.01 -8.31
C ILE A 269 -2.96 18.07 -8.87
N ILE A 270 -3.48 19.27 -9.10
CA ILE A 270 -2.74 20.43 -9.61
C ILE A 270 -2.64 21.47 -8.49
N ASP A 271 -1.51 21.46 -7.79
CA ASP A 271 -1.23 22.26 -6.58
C ASP A 271 0.04 23.11 -6.79
N CYS A 272 -0.07 24.11 -7.66
CA CYS A 272 1.08 24.83 -8.21
C CYS A 272 1.15 26.31 -7.81
N LEU A 273 0.09 26.85 -7.22
CA LEU A 273 -0.07 28.30 -7.03
C LEU A 273 1.06 28.96 -6.23
N PRO A 274 1.65 28.34 -5.18
CA PRO A 274 2.77 28.94 -4.44
C PRO A 274 4.02 29.25 -5.27
N ASN A 275 4.13 28.77 -6.51
CA ASN A 275 5.26 29.05 -7.40
C ASN A 275 4.89 29.93 -8.61
N ILE A 276 3.70 30.53 -8.59
CA ILE A 276 3.25 31.47 -9.62
C ILE A 276 3.46 32.91 -9.12
N ASP A 277 4.19 33.69 -9.91
CA ASP A 277 4.48 35.09 -9.59
C ASP A 277 3.43 36.05 -10.16
N GLU A 278 2.97 35.79 -11.38
CA GLU A 278 1.99 36.61 -12.11
C GLU A 278 0.62 35.93 -12.11
N PRO A 279 -0.37 36.41 -11.34
CA PRO A 279 -1.71 35.82 -11.28
C PRO A 279 -2.37 35.68 -12.66
N ASP A 280 -2.24 36.69 -13.52
CA ASP A 280 -2.85 36.71 -14.86
C ASP A 280 -2.29 35.60 -15.78
N SER A 281 -1.17 34.99 -15.42
CA SER A 281 -0.60 33.86 -16.15
C SER A 281 -1.32 32.53 -15.87
N ILE A 282 -2.11 32.42 -14.79
CA ILE A 282 -2.77 31.18 -14.36
C ILE A 282 -3.76 30.70 -15.41
N MET A 283 -4.72 31.54 -15.78
CA MET A 283 -5.79 31.17 -16.72
C MET A 283 -5.24 30.65 -18.06
N PRO A 284 -4.38 31.39 -18.80
CA PRO A 284 -3.89 30.90 -20.08
C PRO A 284 -3.06 29.61 -19.96
N ARG A 285 -2.31 29.41 -18.87
CA ARG A 285 -1.53 28.18 -18.64
C ARG A 285 -2.44 26.99 -18.36
N ILE A 286 -3.43 27.14 -17.46
CA ILE A 286 -4.37 26.06 -17.16
C ILE A 286 -5.20 25.72 -18.40
N LEU A 287 -5.72 26.70 -19.16
CA LEU A 287 -6.51 26.43 -20.36
C LEU A 287 -5.70 25.63 -21.40
N ARG A 288 -4.41 25.95 -21.60
CA ARG A 288 -3.52 25.14 -22.47
C ARG A 288 -3.23 23.77 -21.88
N GLY A 289 -2.87 23.71 -20.60
CA GLY A 289 -2.58 22.47 -19.88
C GLY A 289 -3.75 21.49 -19.91
N MET A 290 -4.98 21.99 -19.75
CA MET A 290 -6.20 21.21 -19.83
C MET A 290 -6.44 20.64 -21.22
N LYS A 291 -6.18 21.39 -22.29
CA LYS A 291 -6.25 20.86 -23.66
C LYS A 291 -5.24 19.73 -23.86
N ILE A 292 -4.00 19.90 -23.37
CA ILE A 292 -2.96 18.89 -23.46
C ILE A 292 -3.36 17.63 -22.68
N LEU A 293 -3.76 17.78 -21.42
CA LEU A 293 -4.06 16.65 -20.54
C LEU A 293 -5.30 15.88 -21.03
N ARG A 294 -6.38 16.60 -21.40
CA ARG A 294 -7.61 15.99 -21.93
C ARG A 294 -7.46 15.38 -23.33
N SER A 295 -6.37 15.67 -24.05
CA SER A 295 -6.10 14.99 -25.33
C SER A 295 -5.77 13.50 -25.17
N LYS A 296 -5.36 13.07 -23.96
CA LYS A 296 -4.99 11.68 -23.66
C LYS A 296 -5.73 11.06 -22.48
N ASN A 297 -6.22 11.87 -21.53
CA ASN A 297 -6.75 11.33 -20.28
C ASN A 297 -8.04 12.04 -19.80
N ASN A 298 -9.03 11.25 -19.40
CA ASN A 298 -10.33 11.70 -18.87
C ASN A 298 -10.47 11.62 -17.35
N ALA A 299 -9.41 11.23 -16.62
CA ALA A 299 -9.42 11.09 -15.17
C ALA A 299 -9.78 12.40 -14.46
N PRO A 300 -10.39 12.34 -13.26
CA PRO A 300 -10.63 13.50 -12.43
C PRO A 300 -9.39 14.40 -12.24
N ILE A 301 -9.60 15.71 -12.27
CA ILE A 301 -8.56 16.71 -11.99
C ILE A 301 -9.03 17.60 -10.85
N LEU A 302 -8.25 17.65 -9.78
CA LEU A 302 -8.45 18.54 -8.64
C LEU A 302 -7.51 19.74 -8.75
N PHE A 303 -8.07 20.95 -8.77
CA PHE A 303 -7.32 22.19 -8.65
C PHE A 303 -7.32 22.67 -7.21
N THR A 304 -6.16 23.09 -6.72
CA THR A 304 -5.99 23.53 -5.33
C THR A 304 -5.58 24.99 -5.26
N GLU A 305 -6.26 25.76 -4.41
CA GLU A 305 -5.87 27.11 -4.02
C GLU A 305 -4.55 27.13 -3.25
N HIS A 306 -3.89 28.30 -3.21
CA HIS A 306 -2.78 28.54 -2.31
C HIS A 306 -3.29 28.56 -0.85
N ASP A 307 -2.61 27.81 0.01
CA ASP A 307 -2.89 27.66 1.44
C ASP A 307 -2.66 28.91 2.30
N GLY A 308 -1.79 29.83 1.88
CA GLY A 308 -1.54 31.12 2.51
C GLY A 308 -0.19 31.23 3.19
N TYR A 309 0.08 32.41 3.75
CA TYR A 309 1.29 32.72 4.50
C TYR A 309 0.92 33.01 5.96
N SER A 310 1.56 32.34 6.92
CA SER A 310 1.28 32.57 8.35
C SER A 310 1.97 33.82 8.92
N PHE A 311 2.81 34.51 8.15
CA PHE A 311 3.40 35.78 8.53
C PHE A 311 2.64 36.97 7.94
N LEU A 312 2.46 38.02 8.74
CA LEU A 312 1.67 39.20 8.38
C LEU A 312 2.35 40.07 7.31
N GLY A 313 3.68 40.17 7.33
CA GLY A 313 4.45 41.03 6.42
C GLY A 313 3.93 42.47 6.38
N ASP A 314 4.02 43.11 5.21
CA ASP A 314 3.40 44.40 4.86
C ASP A 314 2.02 44.23 4.18
N GLY A 315 1.45 43.02 4.22
CA GLY A 315 0.21 42.66 3.52
C GLY A 315 0.37 42.33 2.03
N SER A 316 1.54 42.54 1.41
CA SER A 316 1.76 42.25 -0.02
C SER A 316 1.56 40.76 -0.36
N TYR A 317 1.98 39.87 0.54
CA TYR A 317 1.81 38.42 0.39
C TYR A 317 0.34 37.99 0.46
N LEU A 318 -0.45 38.61 1.34
CA LEU A 318 -1.89 38.35 1.43
C LEU A 318 -2.58 38.75 0.12
N HIS A 319 -2.33 39.97 -0.38
CA HIS A 319 -2.88 40.41 -1.66
C HIS A 319 -2.44 39.52 -2.83
N LYS A 320 -1.20 39.01 -2.81
CA LYS A 320 -0.72 38.05 -3.82
C LYS A 320 -1.52 36.75 -3.75
N VAL A 321 -1.68 36.15 -2.57
CA VAL A 321 -2.47 34.92 -2.38
C VAL A 321 -3.92 35.10 -2.83
N GLU A 322 -4.56 36.19 -2.42
CA GLU A 322 -5.93 36.51 -2.84
C GLU A 322 -6.05 36.66 -4.36
N ALA A 323 -5.08 37.30 -5.01
CA ALA A 323 -5.06 37.43 -6.46
C ALA A 323 -4.86 36.08 -7.17
N LEU A 324 -3.94 35.24 -6.68
CA LEU A 324 -3.70 33.89 -7.21
C LEU A 324 -4.95 33.00 -7.06
N ASN A 325 -5.56 32.97 -5.88
CA ASN A 325 -6.75 32.18 -5.58
C ASN A 325 -7.96 32.66 -6.40
N ARG A 326 -8.15 33.99 -6.52
CA ARG A 326 -9.19 34.57 -7.38
C ARG A 326 -9.00 34.15 -8.84
N GLN A 327 -7.80 34.25 -9.39
CA GLN A 327 -7.51 33.85 -10.77
C GLN A 327 -7.73 32.34 -11.01
N LEU A 328 -7.37 31.48 -10.05
CA LEU A 328 -7.67 30.05 -10.15
C LEU A 328 -9.19 29.79 -10.14
N LYS A 329 -9.93 30.45 -9.25
CA LYS A 329 -11.39 30.32 -9.14
C LYS A 329 -12.10 30.74 -10.42
N GLU A 330 -11.74 31.89 -10.98
CA GLU A 330 -12.26 32.39 -12.27
C GLU A 330 -11.93 31.41 -13.41
N THR A 331 -10.71 30.88 -13.44
CA THR A 331 -10.28 29.88 -14.42
C THR A 331 -11.11 28.60 -14.33
N PHE A 332 -11.34 28.10 -13.11
CA PHE A 332 -12.16 26.91 -12.88
C PHE A 332 -13.61 27.13 -13.33
N GLN A 333 -14.20 28.27 -13.01
CA GLN A 333 -15.54 28.65 -13.47
C GLN A 333 -15.60 28.72 -15.00
N ARG A 334 -14.57 29.28 -15.65
CA ARG A 334 -14.47 29.34 -17.10
C ARG A 334 -14.38 27.96 -17.74
N LEU A 335 -13.59 27.04 -17.17
CA LEU A 335 -13.51 25.65 -17.61
C LEU A 335 -14.87 24.96 -17.53
N LYS A 336 -15.56 25.09 -16.39
CA LYS A 336 -16.93 24.54 -16.21
C LYS A 336 -17.91 25.11 -17.23
N ALA A 337 -17.93 26.43 -17.41
CA ALA A 337 -18.78 27.10 -18.39
C ALA A 337 -18.45 26.69 -19.85
N SER A 338 -17.22 26.24 -20.11
CA SER A 338 -16.78 25.72 -21.40
C SER A 338 -17.01 24.21 -21.57
N GLY A 339 -17.71 23.56 -20.63
CA GLY A 339 -18.13 22.17 -20.72
C GLY A 339 -17.13 21.13 -20.20
N TYR A 340 -16.01 21.53 -19.58
CA TYR A 340 -15.08 20.56 -18.99
C TYR A 340 -15.75 19.80 -17.83
N GLN A 341 -15.73 18.47 -17.93
CA GLN A 341 -16.24 17.54 -16.91
C GLN A 341 -15.09 16.96 -16.08
N GLN A 342 -15.43 16.27 -14.98
CA GLN A 342 -14.48 15.62 -14.08
C GLN A 342 -13.39 16.60 -13.58
N ILE A 343 -13.78 17.83 -13.28
CA ILE A 343 -12.93 18.85 -12.66
C ILE A 343 -13.50 19.25 -11.30
N TYR A 344 -12.61 19.34 -10.33
CA TYR A 344 -12.92 19.56 -8.93
C TYR A 344 -12.04 20.67 -8.36
N TYR A 345 -12.44 21.18 -7.20
CA TYR A 345 -11.84 22.34 -6.57
C TYR A 345 -11.63 22.08 -5.07
N LEU A 346 -10.49 22.49 -4.56
CA LEU A 346 -10.14 22.53 -3.14
C LEU A 346 -9.75 23.97 -2.79
N SER A 347 -10.53 24.61 -1.91
CA SER A 347 -10.25 25.98 -1.48
C SER A 347 -9.26 26.05 -0.32
N GLN A 348 -8.68 27.23 -0.10
CA GLN A 348 -7.82 27.55 1.04
C GLN A 348 -8.52 27.27 2.38
N ASP A 349 -9.80 27.65 2.49
CA ASP A 349 -10.61 27.42 3.68
C ASP A 349 -10.81 25.93 3.97
N GLU A 350 -10.94 25.10 2.93
CA GLU A 350 -11.07 23.66 3.06
C GLU A 350 -9.74 22.98 3.45
N ILE A 351 -8.59 23.56 3.07
CA ILE A 351 -7.27 23.13 3.57
C ILE A 351 -7.16 23.46 5.06
N GLY A 352 -7.67 24.62 5.49
CA GLY A 352 -7.73 25.02 6.89
C GLY A 352 -6.40 25.51 7.48
N MET A 353 -5.36 25.69 6.65
CA MET A 353 -4.01 26.07 7.10
C MET A 353 -4.01 27.36 7.92
N MET A 354 -4.73 28.37 7.45
CA MET A 354 -4.76 29.71 8.04
C MET A 354 -5.55 29.80 9.36
N GLN A 355 -6.23 28.72 9.76
CA GLN A 355 -6.96 28.67 11.03
C GLN A 355 -6.05 28.32 12.22
N ASP A 356 -4.80 27.92 11.94
CA ASP A 356 -3.83 27.49 12.93
C ASP A 356 -2.44 28.07 12.60
N MET A 357 -1.95 28.95 13.48
CA MET A 357 -0.68 29.66 13.29
C MET A 357 0.56 28.75 13.41
N ASP A 358 0.41 27.57 14.01
CA ASP A 358 1.51 26.64 14.26
C ASP A 358 1.72 25.65 13.12
N THR A 359 1.17 25.90 11.93
CA THR A 359 1.17 24.96 10.81
C THR A 359 2.35 25.08 9.85
N GLN A 360 3.12 26.17 9.92
CA GLN A 360 4.21 26.47 8.98
C GLN A 360 5.54 26.72 9.70
N VAL A 361 6.67 26.30 9.09
CA VAL A 361 8.01 26.43 9.70
C VAL A 361 8.66 27.79 9.46
N ASP A 362 8.46 28.36 8.27
CA ASP A 362 9.07 29.60 7.81
C ASP A 362 8.01 30.59 7.29
N GLY A 363 6.75 30.34 7.66
CA GLY A 363 5.60 31.12 7.25
C GLY A 363 5.13 30.88 5.81
N LEU A 364 5.66 29.86 5.13
CA LEU A 364 5.15 29.32 3.86
C LEU A 364 5.08 27.79 3.88
N HIS A 365 6.15 27.13 4.32
CA HIS A 365 6.26 25.68 4.21
C HIS A 365 5.61 24.99 5.42
N ALA A 366 4.66 24.09 5.15
CA ALA A 366 3.96 23.34 6.17
C ALA A 366 4.92 22.47 7.01
N ASN A 367 4.84 22.57 8.33
CA ASN A 367 5.47 21.61 9.23
C ASN A 367 4.58 20.34 9.36
N ASP A 368 4.87 19.43 10.29
CA ASP A 368 4.11 18.17 10.42
C ASP A 368 2.60 18.35 10.75
N ILE A 369 2.21 19.46 11.38
CA ILE A 369 0.80 19.80 11.64
C ILE A 369 0.16 20.23 10.31
N GLY A 370 0.77 21.18 9.59
CA GLY A 370 0.27 21.62 8.29
C GLY A 370 0.24 20.49 7.24
N MET A 371 1.25 19.61 7.24
CA MET A 371 1.26 18.42 6.37
C MET A 371 0.06 17.50 6.65
N ARG A 372 -0.43 17.46 7.90
CA ARG A 372 -1.64 16.72 8.25
C ARG A 372 -2.89 17.40 7.74
N TYR A 373 -3.00 18.72 7.85
CA TYR A 373 -4.13 19.48 7.31
C TYR A 373 -4.24 19.28 5.79
N TYR A 374 -3.13 19.38 5.07
CA TYR A 374 -3.08 19.02 3.66
C TYR A 374 -3.57 17.58 3.41
N ALA A 375 -3.02 16.60 4.13
CA ALA A 375 -3.40 15.21 3.94
C ALA A 375 -4.89 14.96 4.24
N ASP A 376 -5.45 15.58 5.27
CA ASP A 376 -6.86 15.43 5.65
C ASP A 376 -7.79 16.07 4.60
N ALA A 377 -7.48 17.30 4.16
CA ALA A 377 -8.26 18.01 3.14
C ALA A 377 -8.23 17.29 1.78
N TYR A 378 -7.05 16.85 1.35
CA TYR A 378 -6.91 16.08 0.11
C TYR A 378 -7.59 14.73 0.22
N GLN A 379 -7.44 13.99 1.32
CA GLN A 379 -8.10 12.70 1.50
C GLN A 379 -9.60 12.84 1.35
N LYS A 380 -10.21 13.82 2.02
CA LYS A 380 -11.65 14.08 1.92
C LYS A 380 -12.09 14.30 0.46
N LYS A 381 -11.39 15.17 -0.28
CA LYS A 381 -11.70 15.42 -1.70
C LYS A 381 -11.50 14.18 -2.56
N ILE A 382 -10.41 13.45 -2.35
CA ILE A 382 -10.11 12.22 -3.09
C ILE A 382 -11.24 11.21 -2.88
N GLU A 383 -11.64 10.98 -1.62
CA GLU A 383 -12.70 10.05 -1.27
C GLU A 383 -14.03 10.41 -1.93
N GLU A 384 -14.40 11.70 -1.96
CA GLU A 384 -15.58 12.20 -2.69
C GLU A 384 -15.46 11.99 -4.21
N ILE A 385 -14.28 12.26 -4.78
CA ILE A 385 -14.05 12.23 -6.24
C ILE A 385 -14.03 10.81 -6.79
N ILE A 386 -13.42 9.87 -6.08
CA ILE A 386 -13.27 8.48 -6.52
C ILE A 386 -14.36 7.56 -5.95
N ASP A 387 -15.35 8.15 -5.26
CA ASP A 387 -16.46 7.43 -4.63
C ASP A 387 -15.97 6.35 -3.65
N TYR A 388 -15.08 6.75 -2.73
CA TYR A 388 -14.51 5.92 -1.66
C TYR A 388 -15.36 6.05 -0.39
N HIS A 389 -16.41 5.24 -0.30
CA HIS A 389 -17.37 5.28 0.82
C HIS A 389 -17.58 3.89 1.43
N PRO A 390 -16.57 3.33 2.12
CA PRO A 390 -16.70 2.04 2.77
C PRO A 390 -17.68 2.07 3.94
N LEU A 391 -18.21 0.90 4.31
CA LEU A 391 -18.89 0.74 5.59
C LEU A 391 -17.91 0.88 6.74
N SER A 392 -18.29 1.65 7.77
CA SER A 392 -17.43 1.91 8.93
C SER A 392 -17.04 0.65 9.70
N GLN A 393 -17.87 -0.40 9.69
CA GLN A 393 -17.56 -1.70 10.31
C GLN A 393 -16.55 -2.52 9.49
N PHE A 394 -16.36 -2.19 8.21
CA PHE A 394 -15.55 -2.96 7.25
C PHE A 394 -14.61 -2.04 6.47
N LEU A 395 -13.78 -1.29 7.18
CA LEU A 395 -12.80 -0.39 6.57
C LEU A 395 -11.83 -1.18 5.67
N PRO A 396 -11.69 -0.81 4.38
CA PRO A 396 -10.86 -1.51 3.42
C PRO A 396 -9.43 -1.70 3.90
N VAL A 397 -8.95 -2.94 3.88
CA VAL A 397 -7.59 -3.26 4.31
C VAL A 397 -7.03 -4.49 3.58
N ARG A 398 -5.74 -4.47 3.26
CA ARG A 398 -5.00 -5.65 2.78
C ARG A 398 -4.78 -6.67 3.89
N GLN A 399 -4.47 -7.90 3.51
CA GLN A 399 -4.12 -8.98 4.43
C GLN A 399 -3.20 -10.01 3.76
N PHE A 400 -2.42 -10.72 4.56
CA PHE A 400 -1.55 -11.82 4.10
C PHE A 400 -1.62 -13.05 5.04
N ARG A 401 -2.79 -13.31 5.65
CA ARG A 401 -2.99 -14.38 6.65
C ARG A 401 -2.68 -15.78 6.14
N ASP A 402 -2.76 -16.02 4.83
CA ASP A 402 -2.42 -17.31 4.21
C ASP A 402 -0.93 -17.59 4.07
N TYR A 403 -0.06 -16.59 4.23
CA TYR A 403 1.39 -16.81 4.15
C TYR A 403 1.83 -17.85 5.20
N PRO A 404 2.69 -18.83 4.85
CA PRO A 404 3.49 -18.95 3.63
C PRO A 404 2.85 -19.65 2.42
N SER A 405 1.55 -19.98 2.45
CA SER A 405 0.91 -20.71 1.35
C SER A 405 0.94 -19.93 0.03
N TYR A 406 0.61 -18.64 0.06
CA TYR A 406 0.82 -17.69 -1.03
C TYR A 406 0.76 -16.25 -0.45
N MET A 407 1.16 -15.26 -1.25
CA MET A 407 1.04 -13.85 -0.90
C MET A 407 -0.20 -13.20 -1.52
N GLY A 408 -1.06 -12.65 -0.67
CA GLY A 408 -2.31 -12.01 -1.09
C GLY A 408 -2.07 -10.87 -2.09
N TYR A 409 -1.11 -9.99 -1.83
CA TYR A 409 -0.85 -8.85 -2.73
C TYR A 409 -0.31 -9.29 -4.10
N LEU A 410 0.51 -10.34 -4.17
CA LEU A 410 0.97 -10.88 -5.45
C LEU A 410 -0.20 -11.43 -6.28
N ARG A 411 -1.11 -12.16 -5.63
CA ARG A 411 -2.33 -12.63 -6.30
C ARG A 411 -3.20 -11.47 -6.80
N HIS A 412 -3.31 -10.38 -6.04
CA HIS A 412 -4.04 -9.18 -6.47
C HIS A 412 -3.45 -8.59 -7.75
N VAL A 413 -2.12 -8.43 -7.82
CA VAL A 413 -1.42 -7.96 -9.03
C VAL A 413 -1.71 -8.86 -10.23
N GLU A 414 -1.65 -10.19 -10.07
CA GLU A 414 -1.97 -11.13 -11.15
C GLU A 414 -3.43 -11.06 -11.60
N VAL A 415 -4.37 -10.79 -10.68
CA VAL A 415 -5.78 -10.57 -11.02
C VAL A 415 -5.92 -9.34 -11.90
N LEU A 416 -5.29 -8.21 -11.55
CA LEU A 416 -5.32 -6.99 -12.35
C LEU A 416 -4.75 -7.22 -13.75
N GLU A 417 -3.55 -7.81 -13.84
CA GLU A 417 -2.90 -8.13 -15.12
C GLU A 417 -3.76 -9.06 -15.98
N ARG A 418 -4.35 -10.09 -15.37
CA ARG A 418 -5.22 -11.02 -16.07
C ARG A 418 -6.47 -10.32 -16.60
N ASN A 419 -7.13 -9.53 -15.77
CA ASN A 419 -8.36 -8.84 -16.14
C ASN A 419 -8.16 -7.90 -17.33
N HIS A 420 -7.05 -7.16 -17.35
CA HIS A 420 -6.67 -6.33 -18.50
C HIS A 420 -6.42 -7.12 -19.79
N ARG A 421 -5.95 -8.37 -19.67
CA ARG A 421 -5.64 -9.22 -20.84
C ARG A 421 -6.86 -9.94 -21.40
N VAL A 422 -7.78 -10.41 -20.57
CA VAL A 422 -8.79 -11.41 -20.99
C VAL A 422 -10.23 -10.93 -21.00
N ASN A 423 -10.55 -9.82 -20.31
CA ASN A 423 -11.93 -9.33 -20.11
C ASN A 423 -12.93 -10.48 -19.83
N PRO A 424 -12.95 -11.03 -18.60
CA PRO A 424 -13.60 -12.32 -18.32
C PRO A 424 -15.13 -12.29 -18.54
N ASP A 425 -15.68 -13.40 -19.04
CA ASP A 425 -17.14 -13.61 -19.12
C ASP A 425 -17.75 -13.75 -17.71
N VAL A 426 -17.01 -14.40 -16.81
CA VAL A 426 -17.43 -14.69 -15.43
C VAL A 426 -16.36 -14.26 -14.43
N VAL A 427 -16.79 -13.58 -13.37
CA VAL A 427 -15.95 -13.24 -12.23
C VAL A 427 -16.46 -13.97 -10.98
N MET A 428 -15.55 -14.65 -10.28
CA MET A 428 -15.87 -15.40 -9.06
C MET A 428 -15.21 -14.72 -7.85
N ILE A 429 -15.98 -13.95 -7.08
CA ILE A 429 -15.51 -13.22 -5.91
C ILE A 429 -15.75 -14.06 -4.65
N GLY A 430 -14.73 -14.27 -3.83
CA GLY A 430 -14.95 -14.84 -2.51
C GLY A 430 -13.69 -15.10 -1.70
N ASN A 431 -13.80 -16.06 -0.78
CA ASN A 431 -12.75 -16.41 0.17
C ASN A 431 -11.99 -17.69 -0.26
N SER A 432 -11.39 -18.41 0.69
CA SER A 432 -10.67 -19.67 0.47
C SER A 432 -11.50 -20.74 -0.23
N ILE A 433 -12.82 -20.78 -0.01
CA ILE A 433 -13.71 -21.73 -0.69
C ILE A 433 -13.78 -21.43 -2.19
N THR A 434 -13.85 -20.15 -2.59
CA THR A 434 -13.79 -19.78 -4.02
C THR A 434 -12.38 -20.00 -4.56
N HIS A 435 -11.36 -19.62 -3.79
CA HIS A 435 -9.95 -19.74 -4.17
C HIS A 435 -9.54 -21.18 -4.48
N TYR A 436 -9.89 -22.13 -3.61
CA TYR A 436 -9.49 -23.53 -3.73
C TYR A 436 -10.37 -24.36 -4.67
N TRP A 437 -11.40 -23.78 -5.28
CA TRP A 437 -12.20 -24.50 -6.26
C TRP A 437 -11.31 -24.87 -7.47
N SER A 438 -10.89 -23.88 -8.25
CA SER A 438 -9.99 -23.99 -9.42
C SER A 438 -9.84 -22.60 -10.07
N GLY A 439 -9.37 -22.52 -11.30
CA GLY A 439 -9.40 -21.32 -12.12
C GLY A 439 -8.11 -20.51 -12.10
N GLU A 440 -8.15 -19.39 -12.81
CA GLU A 440 -7.00 -18.49 -12.99
C GLU A 440 -7.27 -17.16 -12.27
N PRO A 441 -6.23 -16.49 -11.73
CA PRO A 441 -4.82 -16.86 -11.80
C PRO A 441 -4.45 -18.05 -10.90
N LYS A 442 -3.58 -18.94 -11.40
CA LYS A 442 -3.09 -20.15 -10.73
C LYS A 442 -2.02 -19.83 -9.67
N HIS A 443 -2.45 -19.23 -8.56
CA HIS A 443 -1.58 -19.03 -7.40
C HIS A 443 -1.91 -19.93 -6.21
N ALA A 444 -3.07 -20.58 -6.23
CA ALA A 444 -3.43 -21.53 -5.19
C ALA A 444 -2.47 -22.73 -5.26
N THR A 445 -1.85 -23.06 -4.13
CA THR A 445 -1.06 -24.29 -3.97
C THR A 445 -1.94 -25.54 -3.94
N LEU A 446 -3.26 -25.36 -3.90
CA LEU A 446 -4.24 -26.43 -3.78
C LEU A 446 -5.53 -26.10 -4.53
N HIS A 447 -5.88 -26.95 -5.50
CA HIS A 447 -7.20 -26.97 -6.13
C HIS A 447 -7.94 -28.25 -5.76
N ARG A 448 -9.25 -28.15 -5.56
CA ARG A 448 -10.10 -29.24 -5.07
C ARG A 448 -11.25 -29.58 -6.01
N GLY A 449 -11.46 -28.82 -7.08
CA GLY A 449 -12.60 -28.97 -7.97
C GLY A 449 -12.32 -28.69 -9.45
N ASP A 450 -11.11 -28.93 -9.96
CA ASP A 450 -10.75 -28.67 -11.37
C ASP A 450 -11.72 -29.31 -12.38
N LYS A 451 -12.15 -30.56 -12.12
CA LYS A 451 -13.10 -31.27 -12.99
C LYS A 451 -14.46 -30.58 -13.03
N SER A 452 -15.00 -30.19 -11.87
CA SER A 452 -16.31 -29.54 -11.80
C SER A 452 -16.25 -28.11 -12.34
N TRP A 453 -15.17 -27.38 -12.10
CA TRP A 453 -14.93 -26.05 -12.69
C TRP A 453 -14.92 -26.09 -14.21
N LYS A 454 -14.11 -26.99 -14.80
CA LYS A 454 -14.02 -27.16 -16.26
C LYS A 454 -15.38 -27.53 -16.86
N LYS A 455 -16.13 -28.42 -16.19
CA LYS A 455 -17.47 -28.85 -16.65
C LYS A 455 -18.51 -27.72 -16.54
N LEU A 456 -18.43 -26.88 -15.51
CA LEU A 456 -19.37 -25.78 -15.27
C LEU A 456 -19.20 -24.65 -16.29
N PHE A 457 -17.97 -24.16 -16.44
CA PHE A 457 -17.71 -22.97 -17.25
C PHE A 457 -17.42 -23.28 -18.71
N GLY A 458 -16.98 -24.51 -19.02
CA GLY A 458 -16.73 -24.94 -20.40
C GLY A 458 -15.70 -24.05 -21.09
N LYS A 459 -16.13 -23.31 -22.11
CA LYS A 459 -15.29 -22.37 -22.87
C LYS A 459 -15.30 -20.94 -22.34
N ARG A 460 -16.12 -20.63 -21.32
CA ARG A 460 -16.18 -19.28 -20.74
C ARG A 460 -14.85 -18.90 -20.10
N THR A 461 -14.45 -17.67 -20.31
CA THR A 461 -13.29 -17.08 -19.65
C THR A 461 -13.69 -16.69 -18.24
N VAL A 462 -13.03 -17.28 -17.25
CA VAL A 462 -13.30 -17.01 -15.83
C VAL A 462 -12.06 -16.40 -15.17
N THR A 463 -12.29 -15.38 -14.34
CA THR A 463 -11.29 -14.90 -13.38
C THR A 463 -11.76 -15.23 -11.96
N ASN A 464 -10.90 -15.92 -11.21
CA ASN A 464 -11.13 -16.29 -9.82
C ASN A 464 -10.54 -15.22 -8.87
N LEU A 465 -11.43 -14.40 -8.31
CA LEU A 465 -11.18 -13.37 -7.29
C LEU A 465 -11.39 -13.93 -5.86
N GLY A 466 -11.14 -15.22 -5.68
CA GLY A 466 -11.08 -15.92 -4.40
C GLY A 466 -9.73 -15.73 -3.72
N PHE A 467 -9.75 -15.34 -2.44
CA PHE A 467 -8.57 -15.17 -1.60
C PHE A 467 -8.82 -15.83 -0.23
N GLY A 468 -7.92 -16.69 0.23
CA GLY A 468 -8.08 -17.30 1.55
C GLY A 468 -8.04 -16.26 2.69
N TRP A 469 -8.76 -16.58 3.76
CA TRP A 469 -9.04 -15.68 4.90
C TRP A 469 -9.67 -14.32 4.58
N ASP A 470 -10.07 -14.07 3.33
CA ASP A 470 -10.72 -12.80 3.00
C ASP A 470 -12.03 -12.66 3.78
N ARG A 471 -12.16 -11.47 4.35
CA ARG A 471 -13.35 -10.96 4.99
C ARG A 471 -13.96 -9.86 4.13
N ILE A 472 -15.12 -9.36 4.54
CA ILE A 472 -15.84 -8.29 3.82
C ILE A 472 -14.93 -7.07 3.58
N GLU A 473 -14.15 -6.65 4.58
CA GLU A 473 -13.21 -5.52 4.48
C GLU A 473 -12.08 -5.74 3.46
N ASN A 474 -11.67 -6.99 3.23
CA ASN A 474 -10.59 -7.31 2.28
C ASN A 474 -11.12 -7.31 0.83
N ILE A 475 -12.34 -7.82 0.63
CA ILE A 475 -13.03 -7.72 -0.66
C ILE A 475 -13.28 -6.24 -1.01
N ALA A 476 -13.73 -5.44 -0.02
CA ALA A 476 -13.94 -4.00 -0.20
C ALA A 476 -12.64 -3.29 -0.64
N TRP A 477 -11.50 -3.64 -0.05
CA TRP A 477 -10.19 -3.13 -0.47
C TRP A 477 -9.92 -3.41 -1.94
N ARG A 478 -10.10 -4.66 -2.38
CA ARG A 478 -9.86 -5.06 -3.77
C ARG A 478 -10.75 -4.34 -4.78
N PHE A 479 -11.98 -3.97 -4.40
CA PHE A 479 -12.86 -3.16 -5.24
C PHE A 479 -12.34 -1.74 -5.43
N TYR A 480 -11.85 -1.10 -4.36
CA TYR A 480 -11.24 0.23 -4.48
C TYR A 480 -9.88 0.20 -5.21
N HIS A 481 -9.23 -0.96 -5.23
CA HIS A 481 -7.94 -1.20 -5.88
C HIS A 481 -8.08 -1.87 -7.26
N GLY A 482 -9.25 -1.75 -7.88
CA GLY A 482 -9.40 -1.92 -9.33
C GLY A 482 -9.64 -3.34 -9.84
N GLU A 483 -9.89 -4.33 -8.97
CA GLU A 483 -10.16 -5.70 -9.46
C GLU A 483 -11.41 -5.83 -10.34
N LEU A 484 -12.30 -4.83 -10.30
CA LEU A 484 -13.47 -4.72 -11.18
C LEU A 484 -13.36 -3.54 -12.16
N ASP A 485 -12.22 -2.86 -12.26
CA ASP A 485 -12.02 -1.75 -13.19
C ASP A 485 -11.69 -2.30 -14.60
N GLY A 486 -12.21 -1.66 -15.65
CA GLY A 486 -11.82 -1.96 -17.04
C GLY A 486 -12.29 -3.31 -17.60
N ILE A 487 -13.11 -4.06 -16.88
CA ILE A 487 -13.72 -5.32 -17.33
C ILE A 487 -15.24 -5.20 -17.46
N THR A 488 -15.83 -6.12 -18.22
CA THR A 488 -17.27 -6.16 -18.51
C THR A 488 -17.84 -7.59 -18.43
N PRO A 489 -17.71 -8.29 -17.29
CA PRO A 489 -18.27 -9.63 -17.13
C PRO A 489 -19.79 -9.66 -17.32
N GLN A 490 -20.27 -10.78 -17.85
CA GLN A 490 -21.70 -11.09 -17.93
C GLN A 490 -22.22 -11.55 -16.58
N HIS A 491 -21.44 -12.37 -15.87
CA HIS A 491 -21.84 -12.91 -14.57
C HIS A 491 -20.80 -12.64 -13.49
N ILE A 492 -21.27 -12.25 -12.31
CA ILE A 492 -20.44 -12.08 -11.11
C ILE A 492 -21.03 -12.91 -9.98
N PHE A 493 -20.31 -13.92 -9.51
CA PHE A 493 -20.68 -14.65 -8.29
C PHE A 493 -19.98 -14.03 -7.10
N LEU A 494 -20.74 -13.65 -6.07
CA LEU A 494 -20.21 -13.11 -4.81
C LEU A 494 -20.52 -14.05 -3.65
N MET A 495 -19.49 -14.55 -2.97
CA MET A 495 -19.62 -15.26 -1.71
C MET A 495 -18.72 -14.64 -0.63
N ALA A 496 -19.31 -14.00 0.37
CA ALA A 496 -18.60 -13.28 1.42
C ALA A 496 -19.16 -13.59 2.82
N GLY A 497 -18.39 -13.27 3.87
CA GLY A 497 -18.85 -13.27 5.26
C GLY A 497 -18.47 -14.48 6.13
N THR A 498 -18.10 -15.64 5.56
CA THR A 498 -17.77 -16.83 6.39
C THR A 498 -16.61 -16.59 7.38
N ASN A 499 -15.63 -15.78 7.00
CA ASN A 499 -14.47 -15.43 7.83
C ASN A 499 -14.75 -14.30 8.83
N ASN A 500 -15.93 -13.66 8.74
CA ASN A 500 -16.38 -12.64 9.69
C ASN A 500 -17.20 -13.23 10.85
N ILE A 501 -17.66 -14.49 10.75
CA ILE A 501 -18.57 -15.13 11.73
C ILE A 501 -18.06 -15.06 13.18
N GLY A 502 -16.74 -15.20 13.39
CA GLY A 502 -16.13 -15.15 14.72
C GLY A 502 -15.81 -13.74 15.24
N LEU A 503 -16.13 -12.70 14.48
CA LEU A 503 -15.67 -11.32 14.73
C LEU A 503 -16.80 -10.29 14.69
N ASN A 504 -17.85 -10.57 13.93
CA ASN A 504 -18.94 -9.65 13.68
C ASN A 504 -20.29 -10.29 14.02
N SER A 505 -21.27 -9.44 14.33
CA SER A 505 -22.66 -9.84 14.50
C SER A 505 -23.27 -10.29 13.17
N ASN A 506 -24.39 -11.04 13.24
CA ASN A 506 -25.12 -11.46 12.04
C ASN A 506 -25.57 -10.28 11.19
N GLU A 507 -26.03 -9.22 11.85
CA GLU A 507 -26.55 -8.02 11.21
C GLU A 507 -25.45 -7.27 10.45
N GLU A 508 -24.27 -7.12 11.05
CA GLU A 508 -23.10 -6.52 10.40
C GLU A 508 -22.70 -7.35 9.17
N ILE A 509 -22.60 -8.68 9.29
CA ILE A 509 -22.22 -9.54 8.17
C ILE A 509 -23.22 -9.42 7.02
N ALA A 510 -24.53 -9.51 7.32
CA ALA A 510 -25.57 -9.39 6.30
C ALA A 510 -25.55 -8.02 5.62
N ASN A 511 -25.42 -6.93 6.40
CA ASN A 511 -25.32 -5.57 5.85
C ASN A 511 -24.05 -5.40 5.00
N GLY A 512 -22.93 -5.98 5.40
CA GLY A 512 -21.68 -5.94 4.64
C GLY A 512 -21.77 -6.69 3.31
N VAL A 513 -22.43 -7.85 3.27
CA VAL A 513 -22.69 -8.58 2.02
C VAL A 513 -23.58 -7.75 1.09
N VAL A 514 -24.68 -7.18 1.59
CA VAL A 514 -25.58 -6.33 0.79
C VAL A 514 -24.88 -5.08 0.27
N TRP A 515 -24.00 -4.47 1.06
CA TRP A 515 -23.19 -3.33 0.62
C TRP A 515 -22.21 -3.71 -0.49
N LEU A 516 -21.54 -4.87 -0.40
CA LEU A 516 -20.68 -5.36 -1.47
C LEU A 516 -21.46 -5.56 -2.78
N VAL A 517 -22.70 -6.06 -2.72
CA VAL A 517 -23.58 -6.18 -3.90
C VAL A 517 -23.89 -4.81 -4.50
N GLY A 518 -24.22 -3.82 -3.67
CA GLY A 518 -24.41 -2.44 -4.11
C GLY A 518 -23.17 -1.88 -4.81
N ARG A 519 -21.98 -2.15 -4.26
CA ARG A 519 -20.71 -1.70 -4.85
C ARG A 519 -20.41 -2.39 -6.18
N ILE A 520 -20.67 -3.70 -6.29
CA ILE A 520 -20.56 -4.42 -7.57
C ILE A 520 -21.52 -3.81 -8.59
N ARG A 521 -22.77 -3.52 -8.22
CA ARG A 521 -23.74 -2.91 -9.16
C ARG A 521 -23.30 -1.54 -9.67
N GLN A 522 -22.66 -0.72 -8.83
CA GLN A 522 -22.11 0.57 -9.25
C GLN A 522 -20.95 0.40 -10.24
N LEU A 523 -20.03 -0.53 -9.98
CA LEU A 523 -18.85 -0.77 -10.80
C LEU A 523 -19.17 -1.55 -12.08
N GLN A 524 -20.18 -2.42 -12.04
CA GLN A 524 -20.53 -3.39 -13.08
C GLN A 524 -22.06 -3.37 -13.33
N PRO A 525 -22.62 -2.23 -13.79
CA PRO A 525 -24.06 -2.05 -13.91
C PRO A 525 -24.72 -3.00 -14.91
N GLN A 526 -23.96 -3.54 -15.86
CA GLN A 526 -24.43 -4.49 -16.87
C GLN A 526 -24.51 -5.95 -16.36
N ALA A 527 -23.68 -6.33 -15.38
CA ALA A 527 -23.51 -7.72 -15.00
C ALA A 527 -24.75 -8.31 -14.29
N HIS A 528 -24.97 -9.61 -14.48
CA HIS A 528 -25.85 -10.41 -13.65
C HIS A 528 -25.09 -10.80 -12.36
N ILE A 529 -25.58 -10.34 -11.20
CA ILE A 529 -24.96 -10.58 -9.90
C ILE A 529 -25.62 -11.78 -9.22
N HIS A 530 -24.83 -12.80 -8.94
CA HIS A 530 -25.24 -14.03 -8.27
C HIS A 530 -24.72 -14.01 -6.83
N VAL A 531 -25.57 -13.65 -5.87
CA VAL A 531 -25.22 -13.58 -4.45
C VAL A 531 -25.33 -14.98 -3.86
N VAL A 532 -24.21 -15.55 -3.44
CA VAL A 532 -24.15 -16.92 -2.95
C VAL A 532 -24.27 -16.91 -1.44
N LYS A 533 -25.30 -17.59 -0.91
CA LYS A 533 -25.45 -17.80 0.53
C LYS A 533 -24.20 -18.46 1.11
N ILE A 534 -23.84 -18.07 2.33
CA ILE A 534 -22.70 -18.69 3.04
C ILE A 534 -22.98 -20.19 3.18
N TYR A 535 -22.05 -21.03 2.72
CA TYR A 535 -22.21 -22.48 2.80
C TYR A 535 -22.27 -22.96 4.26
N PRO A 536 -23.03 -24.04 4.54
CA PRO A 536 -23.05 -24.63 5.87
C PRO A 536 -21.65 -25.12 6.25
N ARG A 537 -21.32 -25.03 7.53
CA ARG A 537 -20.04 -25.47 8.09
C ARG A 537 -20.27 -26.23 9.38
N ALA A 538 -19.41 -27.22 9.64
CA ALA A 538 -19.46 -28.02 10.85
C ALA A 538 -19.52 -27.13 12.10
N ASN A 539 -20.47 -27.45 12.99
CA ASN A 539 -20.67 -26.79 14.28
C ASN A 539 -21.06 -25.30 14.19
N GLY A 540 -21.40 -24.82 12.99
CA GLY A 540 -21.80 -23.43 12.73
C GLY A 540 -23.08 -23.30 11.93
N GLU A 541 -23.79 -24.40 11.67
CA GLU A 541 -24.93 -24.45 10.75
C GLU A 541 -26.05 -23.49 11.15
N GLU A 542 -26.41 -23.43 12.44
CA GLU A 542 -27.46 -22.52 12.94
C GLU A 542 -27.08 -21.05 12.76
N ARG A 543 -25.82 -20.71 13.07
CA ARG A 543 -25.31 -19.35 12.93
C ARG A 543 -25.29 -18.93 11.46
N VAL A 544 -24.80 -19.80 10.58
CA VAL A 544 -24.79 -19.58 9.13
C VAL A 544 -26.20 -19.41 8.59
N LYS A 545 -27.15 -20.27 9.01
CA LYS A 545 -28.56 -20.15 8.63
C LYS A 545 -29.12 -18.78 9.02
N ALA A 546 -28.91 -18.35 10.27
CA ALA A 546 -29.40 -17.06 10.74
C ALA A 546 -28.82 -15.87 9.96
N ILE A 547 -27.55 -15.92 9.53
CA ILE A 547 -26.95 -14.90 8.66
C ILE A 547 -27.58 -14.93 7.28
N ASN A 548 -27.72 -16.11 6.68
CA ASN A 548 -28.31 -16.27 5.36
C ASN A 548 -29.78 -15.82 5.31
N ASP A 549 -30.56 -16.10 6.35
CA ASP A 549 -31.95 -15.62 6.49
C ASP A 549 -31.99 -14.07 6.49
N LEU A 550 -31.01 -13.41 7.14
CA LEU A 550 -30.90 -11.96 7.12
C LEU A 550 -30.44 -11.40 5.77
N ILE A 551 -29.50 -12.07 5.10
CA ILE A 551 -29.08 -11.70 3.73
C ILE A 551 -30.29 -11.79 2.81
N GLU A 552 -31.04 -12.88 2.85
CA GLU A 552 -32.25 -13.08 2.05
C GLU A 552 -33.32 -12.00 2.32
N LYS A 553 -33.51 -11.64 3.60
CA LYS A 553 -34.44 -10.58 3.99
C LYS A 553 -34.02 -9.18 3.50
N LYS A 554 -32.72 -8.90 3.46
CA LYS A 554 -32.18 -7.55 3.20
C LYS A 554 -31.79 -7.31 1.75
N LEU A 555 -31.40 -8.37 1.03
CA LEU A 555 -31.00 -8.30 -0.36
C LEU A 555 -32.21 -7.98 -1.24
N LYS A 556 -32.12 -6.94 -2.06
CA LYS A 556 -33.09 -6.66 -3.10
C LYS A 556 -32.70 -7.45 -4.35
N THR A 557 -33.42 -8.52 -4.63
CA THR A 557 -33.29 -9.26 -5.89
C THR A 557 -34.05 -8.55 -7.00
N ASP A 558 -33.58 -8.70 -8.22
CA ASP A 558 -34.20 -8.15 -9.43
C ASP A 558 -33.85 -9.05 -10.63
N SER A 559 -34.21 -8.63 -11.85
CA SER A 559 -33.96 -9.42 -13.06
C SER A 559 -32.48 -9.65 -13.39
N ARG A 560 -31.54 -9.04 -12.64
CA ARG A 560 -30.08 -9.18 -12.81
C ARG A 560 -29.37 -9.42 -11.48
N THR A 561 -30.10 -9.79 -10.43
CA THR A 561 -29.56 -9.99 -9.09
C THR A 561 -30.29 -11.16 -8.43
N ASP A 562 -29.61 -12.30 -8.37
CA ASP A 562 -30.14 -13.54 -7.82
C ASP A 562 -29.52 -13.89 -6.46
N LEU A 563 -30.28 -14.65 -5.66
CA LEU A 563 -29.77 -15.32 -4.46
C LEU A 563 -29.60 -16.83 -4.74
N VAL A 564 -28.36 -17.30 -4.65
CA VAL A 564 -27.97 -18.69 -4.91
C VAL A 564 -27.86 -19.46 -3.59
N ASP A 565 -28.70 -20.46 -3.42
CA ASP A 565 -28.72 -21.32 -2.22
C ASP A 565 -28.19 -22.73 -2.55
N CYS A 566 -27.05 -23.08 -1.95
CA CYS A 566 -26.45 -24.42 -2.06
C CYS A 566 -26.66 -25.28 -0.81
N THR A 567 -27.42 -24.82 0.18
CA THR A 567 -27.56 -25.48 1.48
C THR A 567 -28.09 -26.91 1.33
N SER A 568 -29.15 -27.11 0.54
CA SER A 568 -29.79 -28.42 0.38
C SER A 568 -28.90 -29.49 -0.27
N VAL A 569 -27.92 -29.09 -1.09
CA VAL A 569 -27.00 -30.05 -1.73
C VAL A 569 -25.75 -30.33 -0.89
N LEU A 570 -25.51 -29.51 0.14
CA LEU A 570 -24.38 -29.59 1.06
C LEU A 570 -24.77 -30.09 2.46
N SER A 571 -26.05 -30.28 2.74
CA SER A 571 -26.55 -30.78 4.01
C SER A 571 -27.10 -32.20 3.91
N ASP A 572 -27.03 -32.94 5.02
CA ASP A 572 -27.71 -34.21 5.20
C ASP A 572 -29.20 -34.04 5.54
N LYS A 573 -29.91 -35.16 5.70
CA LYS A 573 -31.33 -35.19 6.05
C LYS A 573 -31.67 -34.55 7.41
N ASN A 574 -30.69 -34.37 8.29
CA ASN A 574 -30.86 -33.77 9.61
C ASN A 574 -30.52 -32.28 9.61
N GLY A 575 -30.22 -31.69 8.44
CA GLY A 575 -29.83 -30.28 8.32
C GLY A 575 -28.40 -29.98 8.78
N LYS A 576 -27.58 -31.01 9.03
CA LYS A 576 -26.15 -30.86 9.30
C LYS A 576 -25.36 -30.97 8.00
N ILE A 577 -24.09 -30.59 8.00
CA ILE A 577 -23.28 -30.76 6.77
C ILE A 577 -23.22 -32.23 6.35
N ASP A 578 -23.38 -32.50 5.05
CA ASP A 578 -23.05 -33.80 4.47
C ASP A 578 -21.52 -33.93 4.44
N ARG A 579 -20.95 -34.67 5.40
CA ARG A 579 -19.50 -34.87 5.55
C ARG A 579 -18.83 -35.39 4.27
N SER A 580 -19.56 -36.09 3.39
CA SER A 580 -19.00 -36.56 2.11
C SER A 580 -18.67 -35.42 1.14
N CYS A 581 -19.22 -34.21 1.36
CA CYS A 581 -19.01 -33.03 0.52
C CYS A 581 -17.86 -32.12 1.00
N PHE A 582 -17.34 -32.34 2.20
CA PHE A 582 -16.34 -31.45 2.82
C PHE A 582 -15.03 -32.18 3.09
N THR A 583 -13.97 -31.41 3.29
CA THR A 583 -12.74 -31.88 3.93
C THR A 583 -12.98 -32.17 5.42
N GLU A 584 -11.97 -32.71 6.08
CA GLU A 584 -12.02 -33.02 7.52
C GLU A 584 -12.37 -31.79 8.39
N ASP A 585 -11.98 -30.59 7.95
CA ASP A 585 -12.29 -29.33 8.64
C ASP A 585 -13.80 -28.98 8.68
N GLY A 586 -14.62 -29.60 7.81
CA GLY A 586 -16.05 -29.35 7.73
C GLY A 586 -16.44 -27.94 7.27
N LEU A 587 -15.54 -27.20 6.61
CA LEU A 587 -15.72 -25.85 6.07
C LEU A 587 -15.44 -25.82 4.56
N HIS A 588 -14.37 -26.46 4.10
CA HIS A 588 -13.99 -26.42 2.69
C HIS A 588 -14.62 -27.60 1.92
N PRO A 589 -15.33 -27.34 0.81
CA PRO A 589 -15.81 -28.41 -0.05
C PRO A 589 -14.64 -29.24 -0.61
N ASN A 590 -14.86 -30.55 -0.75
CA ASN A 590 -13.99 -31.44 -1.50
C ASN A 590 -14.49 -31.56 -2.97
N GLY A 591 -13.90 -32.46 -3.76
CA GLY A 591 -14.30 -32.65 -5.16
C GLY A 591 -15.79 -32.98 -5.35
N THR A 592 -16.37 -33.80 -4.49
CA THR A 592 -17.80 -34.14 -4.48
C THR A 592 -18.64 -32.90 -4.15
N GLY A 593 -18.26 -32.15 -3.12
CA GLY A 593 -18.94 -30.91 -2.74
C GLY A 593 -18.96 -29.88 -3.87
N TYR A 594 -17.81 -29.63 -4.51
CA TYR A 594 -17.74 -28.72 -5.65
C TYR A 594 -18.53 -29.22 -6.86
N GLU A 595 -18.64 -30.54 -7.10
CA GLU A 595 -19.50 -31.06 -8.17
C GLU A 595 -20.98 -30.79 -7.89
N ARG A 596 -21.43 -30.91 -6.63
CA ARG A 596 -22.81 -30.59 -6.25
C ARG A 596 -23.10 -29.09 -6.36
N ILE A 597 -22.18 -28.24 -5.89
CA ILE A 597 -22.26 -26.78 -6.05
C ILE A 597 -22.34 -26.40 -7.54
N ALA A 598 -21.49 -26.99 -8.39
CA ALA A 598 -21.49 -26.72 -9.83
C ALA A 598 -22.86 -26.99 -10.49
N LYS A 599 -23.58 -28.04 -10.06
CA LYS A 599 -24.92 -28.34 -10.59
C LYS A 599 -25.94 -27.25 -10.26
N VAL A 600 -25.81 -26.60 -9.11
CA VAL A 600 -26.65 -25.45 -8.72
C VAL A 600 -26.29 -24.23 -9.57
N TYR A 601 -25.00 -23.87 -9.61
CA TYR A 601 -24.50 -22.71 -10.35
C TYR A 601 -24.83 -22.76 -11.83
N LYS A 602 -24.85 -23.96 -12.43
CA LYS A 602 -25.18 -24.16 -13.85
C LYS A 602 -26.55 -23.58 -14.22
N ARG A 603 -27.51 -23.50 -13.29
CA ARG A 603 -28.85 -22.94 -13.54
C ARG A 603 -28.84 -21.44 -13.81
N TYR A 604 -27.83 -20.75 -13.29
CA TYR A 604 -27.67 -19.29 -13.35
C TYR A 604 -26.74 -18.83 -14.48
N LEU A 605 -26.12 -19.79 -15.19
CA LEU A 605 -25.22 -19.55 -16.32
C LEU A 605 -25.83 -19.93 -17.67
N ASN A 606 -27.03 -20.51 -17.69
CA ASN A 606 -27.73 -20.85 -18.92
C ASN A 606 -28.85 -19.83 -19.12
N GLU A 607 -28.52 -18.76 -19.84
CA GLU A 607 -29.50 -17.95 -20.57
C GLU A 607 -29.48 -18.39 -22.04
#